data_AF-A0A948UYX4-F1
#
_entry.id   AF-A0A948UYX4-F1
#
_cell.length_a   1.000
_cell.length_b   1.000
_cell.length_c   1.000
_cell.angle_alpha   90.00
_cell.angle_beta   90.00
_cell.angle_gamma   90.00
#
_symmetry.space_group_name_H-M   'P 1'
#
loop_
_entity.id
_entity.type
_entity.pdbx_description
1 polymer ?
#
loop_
_entity_poly.entity_id
_entity_poly.type
_entity_poly.pdbx_seq_one_letter_code
_entity_poly.pdbx_strand_id
1 'polypeptide(L)'
;MTRLNRSAAALLAALVLAAPAAANDSVASMGTGGLVLQRTDGIEMRSEDLYVSAREIRVRYRFFNRTARDIATLVAFPMPDLQGGIESDVALEDPLRMPFTTTVNGRRVATNVEQKALLNGVDHTGLLRGLGVPPSPRGDATMRALAALPQPQIDMLIEMGLVEDRSWTDGGVRNLELAPLWTLKTTHYWTQVFP
;
A
#
# COMPACT_ATOMS: atom_id res chain seq x y z
N MET A 1 40.59 -18.74 14.04
CA MET A 1 39.13 -18.89 14.26
C MET A 1 38.75 -18.07 15.50
N THR A 2 38.34 -16.82 15.30
CA THR A 2 37.96 -15.88 16.36
C THR A 2 36.57 -16.24 16.88
N ARG A 3 36.46 -16.66 18.15
CA ARG A 3 35.17 -16.94 18.78
C ARG A 3 34.44 -15.61 19.01
N LEU A 4 33.37 -15.37 18.27
CA LEU A 4 32.49 -14.23 18.51
C LEU A 4 31.85 -14.37 19.89
N ASN A 5 32.11 -13.40 20.77
CA ASN A 5 31.49 -13.34 22.10
C ASN A 5 29.97 -13.20 21.94
N ARG A 6 29.19 -14.13 22.51
CA ARG A 6 27.73 -14.14 22.42
C ARG A 6 27.10 -12.82 22.88
N SER A 7 27.73 -12.13 23.82
CA SER A 7 27.32 -10.80 24.30
C SER A 7 27.49 -9.70 23.25
N ALA A 8 28.52 -9.79 22.39
CA ALA A 8 28.73 -8.84 21.29
C ALA A 8 27.71 -9.07 20.14
N ALA A 9 27.33 -10.33 19.89
CA ALA A 9 26.27 -10.66 18.93
C ALA A 9 24.89 -10.16 19.40
N ALA A 10 24.59 -10.24 20.71
CA ALA A 10 23.36 -9.70 21.27
C ALA A 10 23.29 -8.17 21.23
N LEU A 11 24.42 -7.48 21.43
CA LEU A 11 24.49 -6.02 21.32
C LEU A 11 24.30 -5.54 19.87
N LEU A 12 24.88 -6.24 18.89
CA LEU A 12 24.67 -5.96 17.47
C LEU A 12 23.21 -6.18 17.04
N ALA A 13 22.56 -7.22 17.55
CA ALA A 13 21.14 -7.49 17.27
C ALA A 13 20.21 -6.39 17.84
N ALA A 14 20.53 -5.83 19.01
CA ALA A 14 19.77 -4.72 19.60
C ALA A 14 19.94 -3.40 18.82
N LEU A 15 21.12 -3.17 18.22
CA LEU A 15 21.39 -1.99 17.39
C LEU A 15 20.72 -2.03 16.01
N VAL A 16 20.49 -3.23 15.44
CA VAL A 16 19.76 -3.39 14.16
C VAL A 16 18.25 -3.19 14.33
N LEU A 17 17.70 -3.44 15.52
CA LEU A 17 16.29 -3.18 15.85
C LEU A 17 16.01 -1.70 16.18
N ALA A 18 17.03 -0.87 16.37
CA ALA A 18 16.92 0.56 16.62
C ALA A 18 16.86 1.37 15.31
N ALA A 19 16.21 0.84 14.27
CA ALA A 19 15.82 1.66 13.13
C ALA A 19 14.89 2.77 13.64
N PRO A 20 15.05 4.02 13.18
CA PRO A 20 14.10 5.07 13.51
C PRO A 20 12.71 4.62 13.06
N ALA A 21 11.83 4.36 14.02
CA ALA A 21 10.41 4.21 13.74
C ALA A 21 9.92 5.58 13.26
N ALA A 22 9.73 5.74 11.95
CA ALA A 22 8.95 6.84 11.44
C ALA A 22 7.54 6.66 12.00
N ALA A 23 7.17 7.49 12.99
CA ALA A 23 5.81 7.47 13.51
C ALA A 23 4.86 7.79 12.36
N ASN A 24 3.75 7.05 12.25
CA ASN A 24 2.67 7.40 11.33
C ASN A 24 1.85 8.58 11.90
N ASP A 25 2.51 9.71 12.21
CA ASP A 25 1.94 10.91 12.84
C ASP A 25 1.26 11.86 11.84
N SER A 26 0.98 11.36 10.64
CA SER A 26 0.28 12.09 9.60
C SER A 26 -1.23 11.88 9.68
N VAL A 27 -1.98 12.96 9.52
CA VAL A 27 -3.39 12.96 9.12
C VAL A 27 -3.50 12.83 7.60
N ALA A 28 -4.71 12.75 7.06
CA ALA A 28 -4.94 12.76 5.63
C ALA A 28 -5.79 13.96 5.20
N SER A 29 -5.69 14.28 3.92
CA SER A 29 -6.48 15.29 3.23
C SER A 29 -6.84 14.79 1.83
N MET A 30 -7.85 15.38 1.22
CA MET A 30 -8.19 15.11 -0.18
C MET A 30 -7.51 16.15 -1.08
N GLY A 31 -6.59 15.72 -1.94
CA GLY A 31 -5.98 16.54 -2.99
C GLY A 31 -6.57 16.22 -4.37
N THR A 32 -6.13 16.96 -5.40
CA THR A 32 -6.53 16.75 -6.80
C THR A 32 -6.18 15.37 -7.36
N GLY A 33 -5.24 14.66 -6.74
CA GLY A 33 -4.84 13.29 -7.07
C GLY A 33 -5.23 12.25 -6.02
N GLY A 34 -6.22 12.53 -5.15
CA GLY A 34 -6.65 11.59 -4.10
C GLY A 34 -6.09 11.89 -2.72
N LEU A 35 -6.01 10.87 -1.85
CA LEU A 35 -5.59 11.00 -0.46
C LEU A 35 -4.12 11.46 -0.37
N VAL A 36 -3.88 12.47 0.46
CA VAL A 36 -2.55 13.02 0.76
C VAL A 36 -2.34 13.04 2.26
N LEU A 37 -1.28 12.40 2.73
CA LEU A 37 -0.88 12.45 4.14
C LEU A 37 -0.29 13.84 4.46
N GLN A 38 -0.76 14.45 5.54
CA GLN A 38 -0.38 15.77 6.03
C GLN A 38 -0.07 15.70 7.53
N ARG A 39 0.72 16.64 8.04
CA ARG A 39 0.95 16.79 9.48
C ARG A 39 0.06 17.88 10.05
N THR A 40 -0.41 17.72 11.29
CA THR A 40 -1.18 18.76 11.99
C THR A 40 -0.57 19.03 13.36
N ASP A 41 -0.44 20.30 13.72
CA ASP A 41 0.11 20.69 15.03
C ASP A 41 -0.92 20.53 16.17
N GLY A 42 -2.20 20.37 15.82
CA GLY A 42 -3.31 20.28 16.76
C GLY A 42 -3.59 18.88 17.32
N ILE A 43 -3.12 17.82 16.65
CA ILE A 43 -3.31 16.43 17.08
C ILE A 43 -1.93 15.82 17.33
N GLU A 44 -1.71 15.34 18.54
CA GLU A 44 -0.46 14.71 18.95
C GLU A 44 -0.64 13.20 19.08
N MET A 45 0.18 12.40 18.39
CA MET A 45 0.28 10.98 18.67
C MET A 45 1.08 10.77 19.97
N ARG A 46 0.41 10.27 21.01
CA ARG A 46 1.00 9.97 22.32
C ARG A 46 1.60 8.58 22.41
N SER A 47 1.01 7.60 21.74
CA SER A 47 1.54 6.24 21.69
C SER A 47 1.05 5.48 20.45
N GLU A 48 1.87 4.54 20.01
CA GLU A 48 1.53 3.49 19.04
C GLU A 48 1.92 2.14 19.65
N ASP A 49 0.97 1.20 19.70
CA ASP A 49 1.24 -0.20 20.05
C ASP A 49 0.97 -1.08 18.81
N LEU A 50 2.05 -1.55 18.17
CA LEU A 50 2.01 -2.49 17.05
C LEU A 50 2.17 -3.93 17.55
N TYR A 51 1.18 -4.77 17.24
CA TYR A 51 1.21 -6.21 17.44
C TYR A 51 1.24 -6.92 16.08
N VAL A 52 2.22 -7.80 15.89
CA VAL A 52 2.38 -8.60 14.66
C VAL A 52 2.43 -10.07 15.02
N SER A 53 1.63 -10.87 14.32
CA SER A 53 1.63 -12.32 14.41
C SER A 53 1.40 -12.92 13.02
N ALA A 54 1.57 -14.23 12.88
CA ALA A 54 1.25 -14.94 11.64
C ALA A 54 -0.24 -14.87 11.26
N ARG A 55 -1.13 -14.52 12.20
CA ARG A 55 -2.59 -14.52 11.98
C ARG A 55 -3.20 -13.13 11.88
N GLU A 56 -2.61 -12.16 12.56
CA GLU A 56 -3.14 -10.80 12.62
C GLU A 56 -2.05 -9.75 12.82
N ILE A 57 -2.31 -8.57 12.26
CA ILE A 57 -1.65 -7.32 12.58
C ILE A 57 -2.68 -6.45 13.29
N ARG A 58 -2.31 -5.91 14.45
CA ARG A 58 -3.15 -4.99 15.21
C ARG A 58 -2.33 -3.79 15.63
N VAL A 59 -2.83 -2.60 15.33
CA VAL A 59 -2.20 -1.34 15.71
C VAL A 59 -3.14 -0.53 16.58
N ARG A 60 -2.65 -0.01 17.70
CA ARG A 60 -3.42 0.86 18.60
C ARG A 60 -2.72 2.20 18.73
N TYR A 61 -3.45 3.24 18.38
CA TYR A 61 -3.00 4.62 18.52
C TYR A 61 -3.67 5.29 19.70
N ARG A 62 -2.92 6.14 20.41
CA ARG A 62 -3.48 7.14 21.31
C ARG A 62 -3.13 8.52 20.80
N PHE A 63 -4.14 9.29 20.45
CA PHE A 63 -3.99 10.68 20.03
C PHE A 63 -4.50 11.62 21.11
N PHE A 64 -3.97 12.84 21.11
CA PHE A 64 -4.36 13.91 22.02
C PHE A 64 -4.60 15.19 21.23
N ASN A 65 -5.80 15.78 21.35
CA ASN A 65 -6.08 17.11 20.83
C ASN A 65 -5.40 18.15 21.73
N ARG A 66 -4.50 18.95 21.15
CA ARG A 66 -3.77 20.01 21.86
C ARG A 66 -4.55 21.33 21.91
N THR A 67 -5.72 21.39 21.29
CA THR A 67 -6.52 22.61 21.16
C THR A 67 -7.75 22.58 22.07
N ALA A 68 -8.38 23.73 22.27
CA ALA A 68 -9.60 23.84 23.06
C ALA A 68 -10.89 23.54 22.27
N ARG A 69 -10.77 23.13 21.00
CA ARG A 69 -11.90 22.87 20.09
C ARG A 69 -11.71 21.53 19.40
N ASP A 70 -12.81 20.87 19.10
CA ASP A 70 -12.79 19.64 18.32
C ASP A 70 -12.06 19.83 16.98
N ILE A 71 -11.24 18.84 16.60
CA ILE A 71 -10.58 18.80 15.29
C ILE A 71 -11.17 17.63 14.50
N ALA A 72 -11.86 17.94 13.39
CA ALA A 72 -12.30 16.96 12.41
C ALA A 72 -11.26 16.86 11.28
N THR A 73 -10.74 15.66 11.02
CA THR A 73 -9.77 15.41 9.95
C THR A 73 -9.88 13.99 9.40
N LEU A 74 -9.29 13.73 8.24
CA LEU A 74 -9.17 12.36 7.75
C LEU A 74 -8.03 11.65 8.48
N VAL A 75 -8.29 10.42 8.88
CA VAL A 75 -7.27 9.47 9.30
C VAL A 75 -7.13 8.44 8.19
N ALA A 76 -5.89 8.06 7.90
CA ALA A 76 -5.56 7.13 6.85
C ALA A 76 -4.64 6.03 7.37
N PHE A 77 -4.89 4.82 6.91
CA PHE A 77 -4.08 3.65 7.21
C PHE A 77 -3.64 3.01 5.89
N PRO A 78 -2.37 3.16 5.49
CA PRO A 78 -1.84 2.52 4.29
C PRO A 78 -1.70 1.01 4.54
N MET A 79 -2.16 0.22 3.58
CA MET A 79 -1.90 -1.21 3.52
C MET A 79 -0.54 -1.49 2.88
N PRO A 80 0.04 -2.67 3.07
CA PRO A 80 1.26 -3.07 2.37
C PRO A 80 1.13 -2.90 0.85
N ASP A 81 2.22 -2.42 0.25
CA ASP A 81 2.31 -2.26 -1.20
C ASP A 81 2.24 -3.63 -1.90
N LEU A 82 1.41 -3.72 -2.95
CA LEU A 82 1.39 -4.89 -3.83
C LEU A 82 2.12 -4.56 -5.12
N GLN A 83 3.38 -4.97 -5.20
CA GLN A 83 4.22 -4.74 -6.37
C GLN A 83 3.79 -5.62 -7.54
N GLY A 84 3.77 -5.08 -8.76
CA GLY A 84 3.71 -5.86 -9.98
C GLY A 84 4.99 -6.67 -10.23
N GLY A 85 5.08 -7.27 -11.40
CA GLY A 85 6.19 -8.11 -11.80
C GLY A 85 6.18 -9.50 -11.17
N ILE A 86 7.15 -10.31 -11.58
CA ILE A 86 7.25 -11.74 -11.23
C ILE A 86 8.20 -11.98 -10.05
N GLU A 87 9.02 -10.98 -9.69
CA GLU A 87 10.11 -11.07 -8.71
C GLU A 87 9.67 -10.74 -7.27
N SER A 88 8.46 -11.11 -6.85
CA SER A 88 8.02 -10.86 -5.47
C SER A 88 8.16 -12.11 -4.62
N ASP A 89 9.17 -12.12 -3.74
CA ASP A 89 9.41 -13.16 -2.73
C ASP A 89 8.28 -13.30 -1.69
N VAL A 90 7.24 -12.47 -1.75
CA VAL A 90 6.11 -12.47 -0.81
C VAL A 90 4.80 -12.68 -1.55
N ALA A 91 4.11 -13.78 -1.22
CA ALA A 91 2.74 -14.04 -1.62
C ALA A 91 1.76 -13.12 -0.86
N LEU A 92 1.81 -11.83 -1.17
CA LEU A 92 0.82 -10.85 -0.73
C LEU A 92 -0.41 -10.98 -1.62
N GLU A 93 -1.57 -11.19 -0.98
CA GLU A 93 -2.86 -11.02 -1.64
C GLU A 93 -3.13 -9.54 -1.95
N ASP A 94 -4.12 -9.28 -2.82
CA ASP A 94 -4.66 -7.94 -2.98
C ASP A 94 -5.12 -7.39 -1.61
N PRO A 95 -4.63 -6.21 -1.18
CA PRO A 95 -5.03 -5.61 0.09
C PRO A 95 -6.56 -5.46 0.26
N LEU A 96 -7.34 -5.35 -0.82
CA LEU A 96 -8.81 -5.32 -0.74
C LEU A 96 -9.43 -6.64 -0.24
N ARG A 97 -8.71 -7.76 -0.36
CA ARG A 97 -9.16 -9.08 0.12
C ARG A 97 -8.79 -9.31 1.58
N MET A 98 -7.94 -8.46 2.15
CA MET A 98 -7.54 -8.55 3.56
C MET A 98 -8.65 -7.97 4.46
N PRO A 99 -9.12 -8.72 5.48
CA PRO A 99 -10.09 -8.18 6.42
C PRO A 99 -9.52 -6.98 7.18
N PHE A 100 -10.16 -5.82 7.04
CA PHE A 100 -9.78 -4.60 7.75
C PHE A 100 -10.90 -4.16 8.69
N THR A 101 -10.56 -3.84 9.94
CA THR A 101 -11.52 -3.35 10.93
C THR A 101 -10.90 -2.23 11.74
N THR A 102 -11.66 -1.15 11.89
CA THR A 102 -11.27 0.01 12.69
C THR A 102 -12.24 0.20 13.85
N THR A 103 -11.70 0.46 15.03
CA THR A 103 -12.47 0.94 16.18
C THR A 103 -11.86 2.22 16.73
N VAL A 104 -12.72 3.11 17.20
CA VAL A 104 -12.34 4.37 17.84
C VAL A 104 -13.10 4.46 19.15
N ASN A 105 -12.36 4.60 20.26
CA ASN A 105 -12.91 4.61 21.62
C ASN A 105 -13.91 3.44 21.87
N GLY A 106 -13.56 2.25 21.37
CA GLY A 106 -14.37 1.03 21.52
C GLY A 106 -15.55 0.88 20.55
N ARG A 107 -15.80 1.85 19.67
CA ARG A 107 -16.88 1.81 18.68
C ARG A 107 -16.35 1.54 17.28
N ARG A 108 -17.03 0.68 16.51
CA ARG A 108 -16.66 0.39 15.11
C ARG A 108 -16.87 1.63 14.24
N VAL A 109 -15.92 1.90 13.37
CA VAL A 109 -15.99 2.98 12.36
C VAL A 109 -15.87 2.36 10.98
N ALA A 110 -16.76 2.77 10.07
CA ALA A 110 -16.67 2.37 8.66
C ALA A 110 -15.53 3.14 7.97
N THR A 111 -14.82 2.46 7.07
CA THR A 111 -13.73 3.07 6.30
C THR A 111 -14.05 3.07 4.82
N ASN A 112 -13.52 4.07 4.13
CA ASN A 112 -13.43 4.11 2.69
C ASN A 112 -12.07 3.56 2.25
N VAL A 113 -11.94 3.22 0.97
CA VAL A 113 -10.67 2.73 0.40
C VAL A 113 -10.28 3.57 -0.80
N GLU A 114 -9.01 3.94 -0.87
CA GLU A 114 -8.37 4.46 -2.07
C GLU A 114 -7.34 3.43 -2.59
N GLN A 115 -7.35 3.22 -3.91
CA GLN A 115 -6.34 2.44 -4.60
C GLN A 115 -5.66 3.29 -5.68
N LYS A 116 -4.32 3.25 -5.68
CA LYS A 116 -3.46 3.91 -6.66
C LYS A 116 -2.49 2.93 -7.31
N ALA A 117 -2.33 3.02 -8.63
CA ALA A 117 -1.34 2.29 -9.41
C ALA A 117 -0.16 3.22 -9.70
N LEU A 118 0.97 3.00 -9.02
CA LEU A 118 2.15 3.83 -9.12
C LEU A 118 3.29 3.12 -9.85
N LEU A 119 3.89 3.77 -10.84
CA LEU A 119 5.15 3.34 -11.45
C LEU A 119 6.20 4.40 -11.18
N ASN A 120 7.31 4.03 -10.52
CA ASN A 120 8.39 4.98 -10.16
C ASN A 120 7.90 6.26 -9.45
N GLY A 121 6.85 6.13 -8.63
CA GLY A 121 6.23 7.25 -7.90
C GLY A 121 5.21 8.07 -8.71
N VAL A 122 5.01 7.79 -10.00
CA VAL A 122 4.03 8.46 -10.86
C VAL A 122 2.70 7.71 -10.80
N ASP A 123 1.60 8.44 -10.63
CA ASP A 123 0.24 7.87 -10.56
C ASP A 123 -0.35 7.67 -11.96
N HIS A 124 -0.60 6.40 -12.32
CA HIS A 124 -1.20 5.98 -13.57
C HIS A 124 -2.64 5.44 -13.41
N THR A 125 -3.24 5.61 -12.23
CA THR A 125 -4.56 5.06 -11.90
C THR A 125 -5.64 5.55 -12.86
N GLY A 126 -5.62 6.83 -13.20
CA GLY A 126 -6.58 7.43 -14.14
C GLY A 126 -6.48 6.83 -15.54
N LEU A 127 -5.25 6.64 -16.04
CA LEU A 127 -4.99 6.00 -17.32
C LEU A 127 -5.53 4.56 -17.34
N LEU A 128 -5.13 3.74 -16.37
CA LEU A 128 -5.54 2.34 -16.30
C LEU A 128 -7.06 2.20 -16.22
N ARG A 129 -7.71 2.97 -15.33
CA ARG A 129 -9.18 2.98 -15.24
C ARG A 129 -9.85 3.44 -16.53
N GLY A 130 -9.28 4.43 -17.22
CA GLY A 130 -9.75 4.90 -18.53
C GLY A 130 -9.68 3.83 -19.62
N LEU A 131 -8.72 2.92 -19.53
CA LEU A 131 -8.58 1.74 -20.40
C LEU A 131 -9.41 0.54 -19.92
N GLY A 132 -10.14 0.66 -18.81
CA GLY A 132 -10.87 -0.46 -18.20
C GLY A 132 -9.97 -1.48 -17.50
N VAL A 133 -8.72 -1.14 -17.22
CA VAL A 133 -7.75 -1.98 -16.50
C VAL A 133 -7.83 -1.69 -14.99
N PRO A 134 -8.20 -2.67 -14.15
CA PRO A 134 -8.16 -2.51 -12.71
C PRO A 134 -6.74 -2.21 -12.19
N PRO A 135 -6.59 -1.43 -11.10
CA PRO A 135 -5.28 -1.02 -10.60
C PRO A 135 -4.49 -2.14 -9.89
N SER A 136 -5.10 -3.30 -9.64
CA SER A 136 -4.43 -4.42 -8.95
C SER A 136 -3.54 -5.20 -9.93
N PRO A 137 -2.20 -5.16 -9.80
CA PRO A 137 -1.30 -5.69 -10.83
C PRO A 137 -1.28 -7.23 -10.91
N ARG A 138 -1.75 -7.94 -9.88
CA ARG A 138 -1.72 -9.41 -9.82
C ARG A 138 -3.08 -10.08 -9.97
N GLY A 139 -4.16 -9.30 -10.14
CA GLY A 139 -5.51 -9.85 -10.18
C GLY A 139 -5.88 -10.41 -11.56
N ASP A 140 -6.62 -11.53 -11.59
CA ASP A 140 -7.10 -12.13 -12.84
C ASP A 140 -7.91 -11.15 -13.70
N ALA A 141 -8.64 -10.23 -13.06
CA ALA A 141 -9.41 -9.20 -13.75
C ALA A 141 -8.52 -8.25 -14.56
N THR A 142 -7.34 -7.91 -14.01
CA THR A 142 -6.33 -7.08 -14.68
C THR A 142 -5.71 -7.81 -15.85
N MET A 143 -5.34 -9.08 -15.67
CA MET A 143 -4.77 -9.90 -16.75
C MET A 143 -5.75 -10.05 -17.91
N ARG A 144 -7.03 -10.32 -17.61
CA ARG A 144 -8.09 -10.38 -18.63
C ARG A 144 -8.32 -9.04 -19.32
N ALA A 145 -8.32 -7.93 -18.58
CA ALA A 145 -8.50 -6.60 -19.16
C ALA A 145 -7.36 -6.26 -20.13
N LEU A 146 -6.11 -6.50 -19.73
CA LEU A 146 -4.94 -6.31 -20.59
C LEU A 146 -5.01 -7.18 -21.85
N ALA A 147 -5.33 -8.47 -21.71
CA ALA A 147 -5.46 -9.38 -22.86
C ALA A 147 -6.55 -8.97 -23.86
N ALA A 148 -7.52 -8.16 -23.42
CA ALA A 148 -8.62 -7.66 -24.27
C ALA A 148 -8.33 -6.29 -24.91
N LEU A 149 -7.24 -5.61 -24.53
CA LEU A 149 -6.90 -4.31 -25.12
C LEU A 149 -6.46 -4.44 -26.58
N PRO A 150 -6.82 -3.48 -27.45
CA PRO A 150 -6.21 -3.35 -28.77
C PRO A 150 -4.69 -3.22 -28.71
N GLN A 151 -3.99 -3.79 -29.69
CA GLN A 151 -2.52 -3.78 -29.73
C GLN A 151 -1.89 -2.38 -29.56
N PRO A 152 -2.41 -1.29 -30.18
CA PRO A 152 -1.83 0.04 -29.97
C PRO A 152 -1.86 0.53 -28.51
N GLN A 153 -2.84 0.08 -27.71
CA GLN A 153 -2.91 0.40 -26.29
C GLN A 153 -1.92 -0.44 -25.48
N ILE A 154 -1.68 -1.69 -25.87
CA ILE A 154 -0.63 -2.52 -25.28
C ILE A 154 0.74 -1.94 -25.56
N ASP A 155 1.02 -1.57 -26.81
CA ASP A 155 2.30 -0.96 -27.20
C ASP A 155 2.54 0.34 -26.41
N MET A 156 1.52 1.19 -26.26
CA MET A 156 1.59 2.38 -25.40
C MET A 156 1.93 2.03 -23.95
N LEU A 157 1.29 1.02 -23.35
CA LEU A 157 1.58 0.62 -21.97
C LEU A 157 3.00 0.05 -21.82
N ILE A 158 3.52 -0.64 -22.84
CA ILE A 158 4.90 -1.14 -22.89
C ILE A 158 5.89 0.01 -23.01
N GLU A 159 5.65 0.97 -23.91
CA GLU A 159 6.48 2.17 -24.08
C GLU A 159 6.54 3.02 -22.80
N MET A 160 5.43 3.08 -22.06
CA MET A 160 5.38 3.74 -20.75
C MET A 160 6.04 2.94 -19.62
N GLY A 161 6.46 1.69 -19.87
CA GLY A 161 7.03 0.79 -18.87
C GLY A 161 6.02 0.27 -17.84
N LEU A 162 4.71 0.39 -18.12
CA LEU A 162 3.65 -0.10 -17.24
C LEU A 162 3.42 -1.60 -17.41
N VAL A 163 3.72 -2.15 -18.58
CA VAL A 163 3.55 -3.56 -18.93
C VAL A 163 4.83 -4.06 -19.59
N GLU A 164 5.23 -5.28 -19.28
CA GLU A 164 6.25 -6.02 -20.02
C GLU A 164 5.57 -7.13 -20.84
N ASP A 165 5.87 -7.23 -22.14
CA ASP A 165 5.47 -8.38 -22.94
C ASP A 165 6.51 -9.50 -22.81
N ARG A 166 6.13 -10.55 -22.10
CA ARG A 166 6.90 -11.79 -21.91
C ARG A 166 6.31 -12.95 -22.71
N SER A 167 5.43 -12.67 -23.66
CA SER A 167 4.78 -13.70 -24.47
C SER A 167 5.79 -14.61 -25.15
N TRP A 168 5.53 -15.91 -25.13
CA TRP A 168 6.37 -16.90 -25.79
C TRP A 168 5.52 -17.77 -26.73
N THR A 169 6.19 -18.44 -27.66
CA THR A 169 5.54 -19.41 -28.55
C THR A 169 6.07 -20.80 -28.24
N ASP A 170 5.16 -21.74 -28.00
CA ASP A 170 5.50 -23.16 -27.82
C ASP A 170 4.60 -24.00 -28.73
N GLY A 171 5.21 -24.91 -29.51
CA GLY A 171 4.48 -25.74 -30.47
C GLY A 171 3.65 -24.97 -31.52
N GLY A 172 4.00 -23.71 -31.81
CA GLY A 172 3.22 -22.84 -32.71
C GLY A 172 2.03 -22.14 -32.06
N VAL A 173 1.79 -22.35 -30.76
CA VAL A 173 0.77 -21.65 -29.97
C VAL A 173 1.43 -20.46 -29.27
N ARG A 174 0.91 -19.25 -29.49
CA ARG A 174 1.34 -18.05 -28.76
C ARG A 174 0.68 -18.03 -27.39
N ASN A 175 1.50 -18.01 -26.34
CA ASN A 175 1.09 -17.77 -24.97
C ASN A 175 1.28 -16.29 -24.66
N LEU A 176 0.18 -15.56 -24.46
CA LEU A 176 0.21 -14.14 -24.12
C LEU A 176 0.57 -13.99 -22.64
N GLU A 177 1.67 -13.28 -22.37
CA GLU A 177 2.07 -12.93 -21.00
C GLU A 177 2.39 -11.44 -20.93
N LEU A 178 1.40 -10.66 -20.51
CA LEU A 178 1.55 -9.23 -20.25
C LEU A 178 1.72 -9.05 -18.74
N ALA A 179 2.90 -8.66 -18.29
CA ALA A 179 3.22 -8.50 -16.88
C ALA A 179 3.07 -7.03 -16.44
N PRO A 180 2.10 -6.68 -15.57
CA PRO A 180 2.01 -5.36 -14.95
C PRO A 180 3.23 -5.04 -14.10
N LEU A 181 3.81 -3.86 -14.25
CA LEU A 181 5.01 -3.44 -13.52
C LEU A 181 4.76 -2.37 -12.45
N TRP A 182 3.54 -1.83 -12.36
CA TRP A 182 3.21 -0.84 -11.34
C TRP A 182 3.02 -1.46 -9.95
N THR A 183 3.18 -0.64 -8.92
CA THR A 183 2.86 -0.96 -7.53
C THR A 183 1.46 -0.47 -7.19
N LEU A 184 0.62 -1.35 -6.66
CA LEU A 184 -0.66 -0.96 -6.07
C LEU A 184 -0.43 -0.48 -4.64
N LYS A 185 -0.81 0.77 -4.38
CA LYS A 185 -1.01 1.31 -3.03
C LYS A 185 -2.49 1.25 -2.67
N THR A 186 -2.82 0.66 -1.53
CA THR A 186 -4.18 0.64 -0.98
C THR A 186 -4.20 1.37 0.36
N THR A 187 -5.15 2.27 0.57
CA THR A 187 -5.27 3.03 1.83
C THR A 187 -6.70 3.03 2.32
N HIS A 188 -6.91 2.59 3.56
CA HIS A 188 -8.19 2.78 4.25
C HIS A 188 -8.22 4.17 4.88
N TYR A 189 -9.34 4.87 4.79
CA TYR A 189 -9.48 6.19 5.41
C TYR A 189 -10.87 6.48 5.91
N TRP A 190 -10.97 7.33 6.94
CA TRP A 190 -12.24 7.77 7.53
C TRP A 190 -12.09 9.17 8.13
N THR A 191 -13.21 9.87 8.33
CA THR A 191 -13.20 11.12 9.09
C THR A 191 -13.24 10.83 10.58
N GLN A 192 -12.35 11.44 11.34
CA GLN A 192 -12.28 11.35 12.79
C GLN A 192 -12.41 12.73 13.42
N VAL A 193 -13.17 12.81 14.52
CA VAL A 193 -13.22 13.98 15.40
C VAL A 193 -12.38 13.70 16.64
N PHE A 194 -11.39 14.54 16.89
CA PHE A 194 -10.56 14.52 18.09
C PHE A 194 -11.08 15.60 19.05
N PRO A 195 -11.71 15.22 20.18
CA PRO A 195 -12.14 16.17 21.20
C PRO A 195 -10.94 16.69 21.99
#